data_AF-A0A135L5U8-F1
#
_entry.id   AF-A0A135L5U8-F1
#
_cell.length_a   1.000
_cell.length_b   1.000
_cell.length_c   1.000
_cell.angle_alpha   90.00
_cell.angle_beta   90.00
_cell.angle_gamma   90.00
#
_symmetry.space_group_name_H-M   'P 1'
#
loop_
_entity.id
_entity.type
_entity.pdbx_description
1 polymer ?
#
loop_
_entity_poly.entity_id
_entity_poly.type
_entity_poly.pdbx_seq_one_letter_code
_entity_poly.pdbx_strand_id
1 'polypeptide(L)'
;MLRKEPGIPLLSAHCAYQHHERINGGGYPRGLSGDDIHEYARIVAIADVYDALVSKRAYKNTILPHEALEFLYSKAGVDFDRDLLELFRKTIAIYPIGMNIILNSGELGIVVDINSKYPDRPIIRVLEDKNQGIVDSPYEIDLSKESSKVIISCLN
;
A
#
# COMPACT_ATOMS: atom_id res chain seq x y z
N MET A 1 7.33 30.49 7.08
CA MET A 1 6.65 29.85 5.91
C MET A 1 7.72 29.25 5.03
N LEU A 2 7.59 27.97 4.65
CA LEU A 2 8.59 27.21 3.88
C LEU A 2 9.08 27.93 2.62
N ARG A 3 8.20 28.64 1.90
CA ARG A 3 8.54 29.42 0.70
C ARG A 3 9.64 30.49 0.91
N LYS A 4 9.83 30.97 2.14
CA LYS A 4 10.84 32.01 2.45
C LYS A 4 12.15 31.42 2.96
N GLU A 5 12.23 30.10 3.12
CA GLU A 5 13.39 29.45 3.71
C GLU A 5 14.48 29.23 2.66
N PRO A 6 15.67 29.83 2.82
CA PRO A 6 16.80 29.58 1.93
C PRO A 6 17.18 28.10 1.95
N GLY A 7 17.30 27.49 0.77
CA GLY A 7 17.67 26.07 0.64
C GLY A 7 16.49 25.10 0.53
N ILE A 8 15.25 25.55 0.72
CA ILE A 8 14.06 24.75 0.42
C ILE A 8 13.53 25.12 -0.97
N PRO A 9 13.43 24.17 -1.92
CA PRO A 9 12.81 24.43 -3.21
C PRO A 9 11.37 24.93 -3.06
N LEU A 10 10.98 25.90 -3.88
CA LEU A 10 9.59 26.41 -3.91
C LEU A 10 8.56 25.29 -4.11
N LEU A 11 8.92 24.29 -4.91
CA LEU A 11 8.08 23.14 -5.18
C LEU A 11 7.77 22.31 -3.93
N SER A 12 8.72 22.16 -3.02
CA SER A 12 8.49 21.48 -1.73
C SER A 12 7.47 22.26 -0.88
N ALA A 13 7.53 23.60 -0.89
CA ALA A 13 6.54 24.43 -0.22
C ALA A 13 5.14 24.30 -0.86
N HIS A 14 5.06 24.15 -2.18
CA HIS A 14 3.80 23.88 -2.87
C HIS A 14 3.21 22.51 -2.49
N CYS A 15 4.04 21.45 -2.45
CA CYS A 15 3.60 20.13 -2.03
C CYS A 15 3.03 20.17 -0.60
N ALA A 16 3.76 20.77 0.33
CA ALA A 16 3.29 20.95 1.71
C ALA A 16 1.97 21.72 1.79
N TYR A 17 1.76 22.70 0.90
CA TYR A 17 0.54 23.51 0.90
C TYR A 17 -0.65 22.83 0.21
N GLN A 18 -0.41 21.88 -0.70
CA GLN A 18 -1.43 21.27 -1.55
C GLN A 18 -1.74 19.80 -1.26
N HIS A 19 -0.93 19.08 -0.45
CA HIS A 19 -1.12 17.63 -0.24
C HIS A 19 -2.43 17.22 0.48
N HIS A 20 -3.19 18.18 1.00
CA HIS A 20 -4.54 17.96 1.53
C HIS A 20 -5.67 18.40 0.57
N GLU A 21 -5.32 18.88 -0.63
CA GLU A 21 -6.26 19.06 -1.71
C GLU A 21 -6.74 17.71 -2.24
N ARG A 22 -7.91 17.68 -2.86
CA ARG A 22 -8.55 16.47 -3.41
C ARG A 22 -8.94 16.75 -4.83
N ILE A 23 -8.81 15.77 -5.72
CA ILE A 23 -9.01 16.02 -7.16
C ILE A 23 -10.45 16.47 -7.50
N ASN A 24 -11.43 16.17 -6.64
CA ASN A 24 -12.80 16.68 -6.74
C ASN A 24 -13.02 18.12 -6.25
N GLY A 25 -11.99 18.83 -5.78
CA GLY A 25 -12.09 20.18 -5.21
C GLY A 25 -12.56 20.24 -3.75
N GLY A 26 -12.91 19.10 -3.14
CA GLY A 26 -13.39 19.02 -1.75
C GLY A 26 -12.27 19.04 -0.69
N GLY A 27 -11.02 19.26 -1.11
CA GLY A 27 -9.86 19.38 -0.23
C GLY A 27 -9.63 20.81 0.26
N TYR A 28 -8.49 21.02 0.91
CA TYR A 28 -8.12 22.31 1.50
C TYR A 28 -6.61 22.52 1.37
N PRO A 29 -6.09 23.76 1.48
CA PRO A 29 -6.76 24.99 1.93
C PRO A 29 -7.43 25.83 0.83
N ARG A 30 -7.22 25.53 -0.45
CA ARG A 30 -7.68 26.36 -1.57
C ARG A 30 -8.85 25.75 -2.34
N GLY A 31 -9.15 24.46 -2.14
CA GLY A 31 -10.22 23.77 -2.89
C GLY A 31 -9.85 23.59 -4.36
N LEU A 32 -8.58 23.27 -4.63
CA LEU A 32 -8.10 23.01 -5.98
C LEU A 32 -8.62 21.67 -6.48
N SER A 33 -8.84 21.55 -7.78
CA SER A 33 -9.35 20.33 -8.42
C SER A 33 -8.47 19.85 -9.56
N GLY A 34 -8.46 18.54 -9.81
CA GLY A 34 -7.74 17.93 -10.93
C GLY A 34 -6.31 18.42 -11.08
N ASP A 35 -5.99 18.94 -12.27
CA ASP A 35 -4.64 19.38 -12.65
C ASP A 35 -4.24 20.75 -12.07
N ASP A 36 -5.13 21.46 -11.38
CA ASP A 36 -4.74 22.65 -10.59
C ASP A 36 -3.92 22.25 -9.35
N ILE A 37 -3.99 20.99 -8.94
CA ILE A 37 -3.15 20.39 -7.91
C ILE A 37 -1.86 19.89 -8.56
N HIS A 38 -0.71 20.37 -8.08
CA HIS A 38 0.57 19.94 -8.61
C HIS A 38 0.71 18.41 -8.47
N GLU A 39 1.22 17.74 -9.51
CA GLU A 39 1.37 16.27 -9.53
C GLU A 39 2.07 15.74 -8.27
N TYR A 40 3.20 16.34 -7.88
CA TYR A 40 3.90 15.95 -6.66
C TYR A 40 3.06 16.09 -5.38
N ALA A 41 2.14 17.06 -5.30
CA ALA A 41 1.22 17.16 -4.19
C ALA A 41 0.18 16.03 -4.20
N ARG A 42 -0.30 15.62 -5.39
CA ARG A 42 -1.18 14.43 -5.54
C ARG A 42 -0.45 13.15 -5.13
N ILE A 43 0.83 12.99 -5.49
CA ILE A 43 1.67 11.85 -5.06
C ILE A 43 1.83 11.86 -3.54
N VAL A 44 2.19 13.00 -2.94
CA VAL A 44 2.34 13.14 -1.48
C VAL A 44 1.02 12.86 -0.76
N ALA A 45 -0.12 13.28 -1.30
CA ALA A 45 -1.44 13.01 -0.71
C ALA A 45 -1.72 11.51 -0.58
N ILE A 46 -1.40 10.72 -1.62
CA ILE A 46 -1.55 9.25 -1.59
C ILE A 46 -0.61 8.65 -0.54
N ALA A 47 0.66 9.03 -0.56
CA ALA A 47 1.67 8.52 0.37
C ALA A 47 1.37 8.87 1.83
N ASP A 48 0.93 10.11 2.11
CA ASP A 48 0.57 10.59 3.45
C ASP A 48 -0.62 9.81 4.03
N VAL A 49 -1.67 9.60 3.23
CA VAL A 49 -2.84 8.83 3.67
C VAL A 49 -2.48 7.35 3.86
N TYR A 50 -1.71 6.76 2.96
CA TYR A 50 -1.25 5.38 3.11
C TYR A 50 -0.43 5.21 4.39
N ASP A 51 0.59 6.03 4.60
CA ASP A 51 1.45 5.97 5.78
C ASP A 51 0.63 6.15 7.06
N ALA A 52 -0.30 7.11 7.08
CA ALA A 52 -1.19 7.34 8.20
C ALA A 52 -2.07 6.14 8.57
N LEU A 53 -2.38 5.27 7.62
CA LEU A 53 -3.19 4.07 7.81
C LEU A 53 -2.36 2.90 8.35
N VAL A 54 -1.19 2.66 7.78
CA VAL A 54 -0.34 1.50 8.12
C VAL A 54 0.58 1.77 9.31
N SER A 55 0.87 3.03 9.62
CA SER A 55 1.74 3.41 10.74
C SER A 55 1.03 3.29 12.10
N LYS A 56 1.73 2.70 13.07
CA LYS A 56 1.23 2.50 14.44
C LYS A 56 1.11 3.83 15.16
N ARG A 57 -0.11 4.30 15.39
CA ARG A 57 -0.41 5.49 16.21
C ARG A 57 -0.91 5.04 17.58
N ALA A 58 -0.62 5.84 18.62
CA ALA A 58 -0.90 5.51 20.02
C ALA A 58 -2.36 5.10 20.34
N TYR A 59 -3.31 5.35 19.43
CA TYR A 59 -4.75 5.14 19.61
C TYR A 59 -5.42 4.34 18.47
N LYS A 60 -4.67 3.74 17.53
CA LYS A 60 -5.26 3.02 16.39
C LYS A 60 -4.49 1.74 16.10
N ASN A 61 -5.22 0.62 16.00
CA ASN A 61 -4.66 -0.61 15.43
C ASN A 61 -4.24 -0.32 13.98
N THR A 62 -3.01 -0.67 13.64
CA THR A 62 -2.50 -0.60 12.26
C THR A 62 -3.37 -1.47 11.37
N ILE A 63 -3.81 -0.92 10.24
CA ILE A 63 -4.41 -1.74 9.18
C ILE A 63 -3.30 -2.29 8.29
N LEU A 64 -3.54 -3.45 7.68
CA LEU A 64 -2.58 -4.10 6.81
C LEU A 64 -2.42 -3.31 5.49
N PRO A 65 -1.26 -3.39 4.82
CA PRO A 65 -1.03 -2.71 3.54
C PRO A 65 -2.12 -2.92 2.49
N HIS A 66 -2.66 -4.14 2.37
CA HIS A 66 -3.74 -4.43 1.43
C HIS A 66 -5.05 -3.71 1.81
N GLU A 67 -5.40 -3.64 3.09
CA GLU A 67 -6.57 -2.92 3.58
C GLU A 67 -6.42 -1.40 3.36
N ALA A 68 -5.21 -0.87 3.55
CA ALA A 68 -4.90 0.53 3.25
C ALA A 68 -5.06 0.85 1.75
N LEU A 69 -4.63 -0.05 0.88
CA LEU A 69 -4.87 0.08 -0.55
C LEU A 69 -6.36 0.03 -0.88
N GLU A 70 -7.13 -0.90 -0.32
CA GLU A 70 -8.58 -0.97 -0.53
C GLU A 70 -9.27 0.35 -0.15
N PHE A 71 -8.88 0.94 0.99
CA PHE A 71 -9.37 2.25 1.38
C PHE A 71 -9.03 3.34 0.35
N LEU A 72 -7.79 3.41 -0.13
CA LEU A 72 -7.38 4.38 -1.16
C LEU A 72 -8.17 4.17 -2.46
N TYR A 73 -8.35 2.92 -2.89
CA TYR A 73 -9.11 2.57 -4.09
C TYR A 73 -10.59 2.93 -3.99
N SER A 74 -11.19 2.83 -2.79
CA SER A 74 -12.57 3.29 -2.56
C SER A 74 -12.76 4.80 -2.83
N LYS A 75 -11.65 5.55 -2.89
CA LYS A 75 -11.59 6.99 -3.10
C LYS A 75 -10.92 7.39 -4.43
N ALA A 76 -10.56 6.42 -5.26
CA ALA A 76 -9.88 6.65 -6.53
C ALA A 76 -10.81 7.35 -7.55
N GLY A 77 -10.33 8.42 -8.17
CA GLY A 77 -11.11 9.27 -9.05
C GLY A 77 -11.99 10.30 -8.33
N VAL A 78 -11.97 10.33 -6.99
CA VAL A 78 -12.73 11.29 -6.17
C VAL A 78 -11.78 12.12 -5.30
N ASP A 79 -11.09 11.48 -4.36
CA ASP A 79 -10.10 12.17 -3.53
C ASP A 79 -8.71 12.09 -4.19
N PHE A 80 -8.40 10.95 -4.84
CA PHE A 80 -7.08 10.65 -5.41
C PHE A 80 -7.10 10.44 -6.92
N ASP A 81 -6.01 10.82 -7.57
CA ASP A 81 -5.75 10.48 -8.97
C ASP A 81 -5.57 8.97 -9.14
N ARG A 82 -6.33 8.38 -10.07
CA ARG A 82 -6.36 6.93 -10.29
C ARG A 82 -5.04 6.42 -10.87
N ASP A 83 -4.44 7.15 -11.80
CA ASP A 83 -3.23 6.70 -12.49
C ASP A 83 -2.04 6.75 -11.54
N LEU A 84 -1.96 7.80 -10.70
CA LEU A 84 -0.97 7.88 -9.63
C LEU A 84 -1.17 6.79 -8.57
N LEU A 85 -2.41 6.46 -8.22
CA LEU A 85 -2.68 5.37 -7.28
C LEU A 85 -2.27 4.00 -7.83
N GLU A 86 -2.49 3.74 -9.13
CA GLU A 86 -2.01 2.53 -9.79
C GLU A 86 -0.48 2.43 -9.80
N LEU A 87 0.21 3.56 -10.00
CA LEU A 87 1.67 3.60 -9.89
C LEU A 87 2.12 3.34 -8.45
N PHE A 88 1.46 3.96 -7.47
CA PHE A 88 1.75 3.75 -6.05
C PHE A 88 1.62 2.28 -5.65
N ARG A 89 0.52 1.60 -6.04
CA ARG A 89 0.31 0.17 -5.80
C ARG A 89 1.48 -0.69 -6.29
N LYS A 90 2.07 -0.36 -7.45
CA LYS A 90 3.20 -1.11 -8.03
C LYS A 90 4.51 -0.92 -7.27
N THR A 91 4.60 0.10 -6.41
CA THR A 91 5.84 0.44 -5.69
C THR A 91 5.88 -0.09 -4.26
N ILE A 92 4.75 -0.50 -3.70
CA ILE A 92 4.67 -0.95 -2.31
C ILE A 92 4.60 -2.48 -2.19
N ALA A 93 5.19 -2.99 -1.12
CA ALA A 93 5.04 -4.40 -0.73
C ALA A 93 3.70 -4.58 0.00
N ILE A 94 2.71 -5.15 -0.68
CA ILE A 94 1.38 -5.44 -0.10
C ILE A 94 1.50 -6.52 0.99
N TYR A 95 2.41 -7.46 0.78
CA TYR A 95 2.79 -8.49 1.74
C TYR A 95 4.31 -8.44 1.92
N PRO A 96 4.82 -7.74 2.95
CA PRO A 96 6.24 -7.64 3.22
C PRO A 96 6.89 -8.99 3.52
N ILE A 97 8.18 -9.12 3.20
CA ILE A 97 9.00 -10.29 3.56
C ILE A 97 8.95 -10.49 5.08
N GLY A 98 8.79 -11.75 5.50
CA GLY A 98 8.65 -12.14 6.90
C GLY A 98 7.22 -12.16 7.42
N MET A 99 6.23 -11.70 6.64
CA MET A 99 4.83 -11.77 7.03
C MET A 99 4.32 -13.22 7.01
N ASN A 100 3.67 -13.65 8.09
CA ASN A 100 2.98 -14.93 8.15
C ASN A 100 1.60 -14.81 7.49
N ILE A 101 1.27 -15.75 6.62
CA ILE A 101 0.03 -15.74 5.82
C ILE A 101 -0.62 -17.11 5.79
N ILE A 102 -1.94 -17.12 5.69
CA ILE A 102 -2.74 -18.34 5.49
C ILE A 102 -3.37 -18.27 4.10
N LEU A 103 -3.24 -19.35 3.34
CA LEU A 103 -3.88 -19.50 2.04
C LEU A 103 -5.29 -20.10 2.17
N ASN A 104 -6.13 -19.88 1.16
CA ASN A 104 -7.48 -20.45 1.06
C ASN A 104 -7.52 -22.00 1.09
N SER A 105 -6.43 -22.64 0.69
CA SER A 105 -6.15 -24.09 0.82
C SER A 105 -5.95 -24.54 2.27
N GLY A 106 -5.67 -23.61 3.20
CA GLY A 106 -5.36 -23.86 4.60
C GLY A 106 -3.87 -24.00 4.92
N GLU A 107 -2.98 -23.77 3.95
CA GLU A 107 -1.53 -23.79 4.17
C GLU A 107 -1.10 -22.52 4.92
N LEU A 108 -0.22 -22.69 5.91
CA LEU A 108 0.46 -21.60 6.61
C LEU A 108 1.85 -21.42 6.01
N GLY A 109 2.19 -20.18 5.66
CA GLY A 109 3.50 -19.86 5.13
C GLY A 109 4.01 -18.51 5.58
N ILE A 110 5.25 -18.23 5.22
CA ILE A 110 5.92 -16.95 5.42
C ILE A 110 6.32 -16.36 4.07
N VAL A 111 6.13 -15.06 3.88
CA VAL A 111 6.59 -14.38 2.66
C VAL A 111 8.11 -14.35 2.63
N VAL A 112 8.71 -14.87 1.56
CA VAL A 112 10.18 -14.92 1.39
C VAL A 112 10.68 -14.02 0.26
N ASP A 113 9.81 -13.66 -0.71
CA ASP A 113 10.15 -12.76 -1.79
C ASP A 113 8.90 -12.04 -2.33
N ILE A 114 9.11 -10.94 -3.06
CA ILE A 114 8.06 -10.07 -3.59
C ILE A 114 8.14 -10.03 -5.12
N ASN A 115 6.99 -10.25 -5.78
CA ASN A 115 6.90 -10.09 -7.22
C ASN A 115 6.75 -8.61 -7.62
N SER A 116 7.77 -8.04 -8.26
CA SER A 116 7.75 -6.63 -8.71
C SER A 116 6.62 -6.30 -9.69
N LYS A 117 6.21 -7.29 -10.50
CA LYS A 117 5.10 -7.14 -11.46
C LYS A 117 3.72 -7.35 -10.84
N TYR A 118 3.64 -8.18 -9.79
CA TYR A 118 2.40 -8.56 -9.12
C TYR A 118 2.57 -8.49 -7.59
N PRO A 119 2.61 -7.27 -7.00
CA PRO A 119 2.92 -7.10 -5.58
C PRO A 119 1.93 -7.79 -4.61
N ASP A 120 0.72 -8.07 -5.07
CA ASP A 120 -0.32 -8.83 -4.35
C ASP A 120 -0.10 -10.36 -4.41
N ARG A 121 0.90 -10.82 -5.15
CA ARG A 121 1.21 -12.24 -5.37
C ARG A 121 2.66 -12.52 -4.98
N PRO A 122 3.02 -12.57 -3.68
CA PRO A 122 4.40 -12.83 -3.25
C PRO A 122 4.84 -14.28 -3.50
N ILE A 123 6.14 -14.55 -3.30
CA ILE A 123 6.65 -15.90 -3.12
C ILE A 123 6.61 -16.22 -1.62
N ILE A 124 6.00 -17.35 -1.29
CA ILE A 124 5.86 -17.80 0.09
C ILE A 124 6.61 -19.11 0.30
N ARG A 125 7.12 -19.32 1.51
CA ARG A 125 7.60 -20.63 1.97
C ARG A 125 6.54 -21.25 2.86
N VAL A 126 6.02 -22.40 2.46
CA VAL A 126 5.03 -23.15 3.23
C VAL A 126 5.73 -23.86 4.39
N LEU A 127 5.17 -23.68 5.59
CA LEU A 127 5.66 -24.25 6.85
C LEU A 127 4.69 -25.30 7.40
N GLU A 128 3.40 -25.15 7.12
CA GLU A 128 2.39 -26.14 7.51
C GLU A 128 1.43 -26.42 6.35
N ASP A 129 1.14 -27.70 6.14
CA ASP A 129 0.10 -28.19 5.24
C ASP A 129 -1.09 -28.67 6.07
N LYS A 130 -2.30 -28.31 5.64
CA LYS A 130 -3.56 -28.74 6.26
C LYS A 130 -3.64 -30.27 6.46
N ASN A 131 -2.97 -31.06 5.62
CA ASN A 131 -3.01 -32.52 5.66
C ASN A 131 -1.90 -33.16 6.51
N GLN A 132 -0.80 -32.46 6.79
CA GLN A 132 0.39 -33.04 7.42
C GLN A 132 0.83 -32.31 8.71
N GLY A 133 0.27 -31.13 9.00
CA GLY A 133 0.82 -30.26 10.04
C GLY A 133 2.11 -29.59 9.57
N ILE A 134 3.09 -29.45 10.45
CA ILE A 134 4.42 -28.92 10.10
C ILE A 134 5.04 -29.79 9.00
N VAL A 135 5.43 -29.18 7.88
CA VAL A 135 6.06 -29.92 6.78
C VAL A 135 7.51 -30.26 7.13
N ASP A 136 7.91 -31.52 6.89
CA ASP A 136 9.29 -31.98 7.15
C ASP A 136 10.32 -31.24 6.29
N SER A 137 9.91 -30.83 5.08
CA SER A 137 10.73 -30.06 4.15
C SER A 137 9.93 -28.88 3.61
N PRO A 138 10.16 -27.66 4.12
CA PRO A 138 9.54 -26.44 3.61
C PRO A 138 9.82 -26.26 2.12
N TYR A 139 8.80 -25.80 1.39
CA TYR A 139 8.88 -25.56 -0.06
C TYR A 139 8.30 -24.20 -0.40
N GLU A 140 8.70 -23.66 -1.55
CA GLU A 140 8.30 -22.32 -1.98
C GLU A 140 7.21 -22.38 -3.05
N ILE A 141 6.27 -21.45 -2.96
CA ILE A 141 5.20 -21.25 -3.94
C ILE A 141 5.26 -19.80 -4.41
N ASP A 142 5.41 -19.63 -5.72
CA ASP A 142 5.23 -18.34 -6.38
C ASP A 142 3.74 -18.14 -6.68
N LEU A 143 3.07 -17.31 -5.88
CA LEU A 143 1.63 -17.07 -6.02
C LEU A 143 1.25 -16.38 -7.33
N SER A 144 2.22 -15.82 -8.07
CA SER A 144 1.95 -15.26 -9.41
C SER A 144 1.73 -16.35 -10.47
N LYS A 145 2.19 -17.58 -10.20
CA LYS A 145 2.00 -18.76 -11.07
C LYS A 145 0.82 -19.63 -10.66
N GLU A 146 0.27 -19.43 -9.45
CA GLU A 146 -0.79 -20.24 -8.87
C GLU A 146 -2.07 -19.42 -8.65
N SER A 147 -2.90 -19.27 -9.69
CA SER A 147 -4.09 -18.40 -9.63
C SER A 147 -5.17 -18.85 -8.64
N SER A 148 -5.20 -20.15 -8.29
CA SER A 148 -6.17 -20.73 -7.35
C SER A 148 -5.82 -20.50 -5.88
N LYS A 149 -4.55 -20.20 -5.58
CA LYS A 149 -4.05 -19.95 -4.22
C LYS A 149 -4.17 -18.46 -3.91
N VAL A 150 -4.89 -18.13 -2.85
CA VAL A 150 -5.17 -16.75 -2.44
C VAL A 150 -4.90 -16.61 -0.96
N ILE A 151 -4.26 -15.50 -0.57
CA ILE A 151 -4.04 -15.14 0.83
C ILE A 151 -5.39 -14.74 1.44
N ILE A 152 -5.83 -15.45 2.48
CA ILE A 152 -7.11 -15.18 3.16
C ILE A 152 -6.91 -14.58 4.56
N SER A 153 -5.70 -14.66 5.11
CA SER A 153 -5.37 -14.07 6.42
C SER A 153 -3.88 -13.76 6.50
N CYS A 154 -3.55 -12.70 7.24
CA CYS A 154 -2.19 -12.34 7.63
C CYS A 154 -2.11 -12.40 9.16
N LEU A 155 -1.08 -13.04 9.69
CA LEU A 155 -0.85 -13.16 11.13
C LEU A 155 0.24 -12.16 11.53
N ASN A 156 -0.10 -11.26 12.47
CA ASN A 156 0.82 -10.27 13.06
C ASN A 156 1.38 -10.76 14.39
#